data_AF-A0A399ZRS3-F1
#
_entry.id   AF-A0A399ZRS3-F1
#
_cell.length_a   1.000
_cell.length_b   1.000
_cell.length_c   1.000
_cell.angle_alpha   90.00
_cell.angle_beta   90.00
_cell.angle_gamma   90.00
#
_symmetry.space_group_name_H-M   'P 1'
#
loop_
_entity.id
_entity.type
_entity.pdbx_description
1 polymer ?
#
loop_
_entity_poly.entity_id
_entity_poly.type
_entity_poly.pdbx_seq_one_letter_code
_entity_poly.pdbx_strand_id
1 'polypeptide(L)'
;MPNIDQATFDNLKQMSGEDFINELIDTCLEDAPKLVMELRAALAAQDSDSFRRAAHSLKSNAATFGALGVAELAKELETLGRENRLTDAGNRLTVLDEAVKSACSELRGLKS
;
A
#
# COMPACT_ATOMS: atom_id res chain seq x y z
N MET A 1 13.36 -10.83 2.33
CA MET A 1 12.16 -11.55 1.85
C MET A 1 11.55 -10.72 0.75
N PRO A 2 11.04 -11.34 -0.34
CA PRO A 2 10.31 -10.58 -1.35
C PRO A 2 9.11 -9.90 -0.70
N ASN A 3 8.86 -8.64 -1.06
CA ASN A 3 7.72 -7.90 -0.55
C ASN A 3 6.43 -8.27 -1.30
N ILE A 4 6.58 -8.85 -2.49
CA ILE A 4 5.49 -9.31 -3.37
C ILE A 4 5.40 -10.84 -3.36
N ASP A 5 4.20 -11.37 -3.09
CA ASP A 5 3.90 -12.78 -3.25
C ASP A 5 3.77 -13.14 -4.75
N GLN A 6 4.81 -13.80 -5.28
CA GLN A 6 4.89 -14.12 -6.71
C GLN A 6 3.74 -15.03 -7.17
N ALA A 7 3.30 -15.97 -6.34
CA ALA A 7 2.22 -16.89 -6.71
C ALA A 7 0.87 -16.16 -6.87
N THR A 8 0.60 -15.19 -6.01
CA THR A 8 -0.59 -14.32 -6.10
C THR A 8 -0.52 -13.48 -7.37
N PHE A 9 0.64 -12.88 -7.63
CA PHE A 9 0.86 -12.05 -8.82
C PHE A 9 0.72 -12.86 -10.13
N ASP A 10 1.32 -14.05 -10.21
CA ASP A 10 1.25 -14.92 -11.40
C ASP A 10 -0.18 -15.41 -11.67
N ASN A 11 -0.94 -15.75 -10.62
CA ASN A 11 -2.36 -16.09 -10.76
C ASN A 11 -3.18 -14.91 -11.29
N LEU A 12 -2.95 -13.70 -10.76
CA LEU A 12 -3.61 -12.49 -11.23
C LEU A 12 -3.28 -12.23 -12.71
N LYS A 13 -2.01 -12.40 -13.11
CA LYS A 13 -1.56 -12.27 -14.50
C LYS A 13 -2.20 -13.29 -15.43
N GLN A 14 -2.33 -14.54 -15.00
CA GLN A 14 -2.98 -15.58 -15.79
C GLN A 14 -4.49 -15.35 -15.96
N MET A 15 -5.16 -14.79 -14.94
CA MET A 15 -6.61 -14.54 -14.97
C MET A 15 -7.00 -13.29 -15.75
N SER A 16 -6.22 -12.21 -15.63
CA SER A 16 -6.56 -10.89 -16.19
C SER A 16 -5.85 -10.56 -17.50
N GLY A 17 -4.76 -11.26 -17.82
CA GLY A 17 -3.93 -10.97 -19.00
C GLY A 17 -2.83 -9.95 -18.70
N GLU A 18 -1.75 -10.03 -19.49
CA GLU A 18 -0.51 -9.28 -19.28
C GLU A 18 -0.69 -7.75 -19.42
N ASP A 19 -1.44 -7.30 -20.42
CA ASP A 19 -1.70 -5.87 -20.64
C ASP A 19 -2.45 -5.23 -19.46
N PHE A 20 -3.45 -5.93 -18.92
CA PHE A 20 -4.24 -5.44 -17.78
C PHE A 20 -3.38 -5.38 -16.50
N ILE A 21 -2.52 -6.37 -16.28
CA ILE A 21 -1.58 -6.34 -15.14
C ILE A 21 -0.63 -5.16 -15.24
N ASN A 22 -0.08 -4.91 -16.42
CA ASN A 22 0.84 -3.80 -16.62
C ASN A 22 0.16 -2.44 -16.33
N GLU A 23 -1.11 -2.26 -16.72
CA GLU A 23 -1.91 -1.07 -16.39
C GLU A 23 -2.23 -0.99 -14.88
N LEU A 24 -2.54 -2.13 -14.24
CA LEU A 24 -2.77 -2.19 -12.80
C LEU A 24 -1.51 -1.78 -12.03
N ILE A 25 -0.35 -2.30 -12.43
CA ILE A 25 0.95 -1.94 -11.86
C ILE A 25 1.20 -0.46 -12.01
N ASP A 26 1.00 0.12 -13.19
CA ASP A 26 1.19 1.56 -13.41
C ASP A 26 0.29 2.39 -12.48
N THR A 27 -0.98 2.02 -12.37
CA THR A 27 -1.92 2.65 -11.43
C THR A 27 -1.44 2.53 -9.99
N CYS A 28 -0.97 1.36 -9.57
CA CYS A 28 -0.46 1.14 -8.22
C CYS A 28 0.78 2.00 -7.93
N LEU A 29 1.72 2.07 -8.87
CA LEU A 29 2.94 2.86 -8.78
C LEU A 29 2.65 4.37 -8.69
N GLU A 30 1.53 4.82 -9.26
CA GLU A 30 1.07 6.19 -9.14
C GLU A 30 0.30 6.46 -7.84
N ASP A 31 -0.56 5.53 -7.41
CA ASP A 31 -1.47 5.74 -6.30
C ASP A 31 -0.84 5.47 -4.94
N ALA A 32 0.03 4.46 -4.82
CA ALA A 32 0.63 4.12 -3.53
C ALA A 32 1.43 5.30 -2.92
N PRO A 33 2.27 6.05 -3.67
CA PRO A 33 2.92 7.25 -3.14
C PRO A 33 1.94 8.36 -2.75
N LYS A 34 0.86 8.56 -3.52
CA LYS A 34 -0.17 9.57 -3.21
C LYS A 34 -0.87 9.23 -1.89
N LEU A 35 -1.24 7.97 -1.69
CA LEU A 35 -1.87 7.49 -0.45
C LEU A 35 -0.94 7.63 0.77
N VAL A 36 0.37 7.40 0.60
CA VAL A 36 1.34 7.65 1.68
C VAL A 36 1.45 9.15 1.99
N MET A 37 1.41 10.01 0.99
CA MET A 37 1.38 11.47 1.21
C MET A 37 0.10 11.91 1.93
N GLU A 38 -1.06 11.37 1.55
CA GLU A 38 -2.34 11.62 2.23
C GLU A 38 -2.30 11.17 3.69
N LEU A 39 -1.73 10.01 3.99
CA LEU A 39 -1.51 9.54 5.37
C LEU A 39 -0.65 10.51 6.18
N ARG A 40 0.44 11.01 5.58
CA ARG A 40 1.32 12.00 6.24
C ARG A 40 0.59 13.32 6.49
N ALA A 41 -0.19 13.79 5.52
CA ALA A 41 -0.97 15.02 5.66
C ALA A 41 -2.07 14.88 6.73
N ALA A 42 -2.82 13.77 6.71
CA ALA A 42 -3.85 13.48 7.68
C ALA A 42 -3.28 13.33 9.10
N LEU A 43 -2.10 12.70 9.24
CA LEU A 43 -1.38 12.63 10.51
C LEU A 43 -0.98 14.02 11.02
N ALA A 44 -0.44 14.89 10.15
CA ALA A 44 -0.07 16.26 10.52
C ALA A 44 -1.29 17.12 10.91
N ALA A 45 -2.42 16.92 10.23
CA ALA A 45 -3.69 17.59 10.51
C ALA A 45 -4.46 16.97 11.70
N GLN A 46 -3.99 15.86 12.26
CA GLN A 46 -4.72 15.04 13.25
C GLN A 46 -6.13 14.63 12.77
N ASP A 47 -6.29 14.41 11.47
CA ASP A 47 -7.55 13.97 10.84
C ASP A 47 -7.57 12.44 10.76
N SER A 48 -8.16 11.80 11.77
CA SER A 48 -8.22 10.34 11.90
C SER A 48 -9.11 9.67 10.87
N ASP A 49 -10.15 10.36 10.40
CA ASP A 49 -11.05 9.85 9.38
C ASP A 49 -10.35 9.77 8.02
N SER A 50 -9.66 10.84 7.62
CA SER A 50 -8.88 10.83 6.39
C SER A 50 -7.70 9.86 6.47
N PHE A 51 -7.03 9.79 7.63
CA PHE A 51 -5.95 8.84 7.88
C PHE A 51 -6.42 7.39 7.70
N ARG A 52 -7.53 7.02 8.34
CA ARG A 52 -8.13 5.68 8.23
C ARG A 52 -8.50 5.33 6.80
N ARG A 53 -9.11 6.26 6.06
CA ARG A 53 -9.49 6.03 4.65
C ARG A 53 -8.27 5.79 3.76
N ALA A 54 -7.24 6.63 3.87
CA ALA A 54 -6.02 6.47 3.09
C ALA A 54 -5.32 5.13 3.40
N ALA A 55 -5.27 4.75 4.68
CA ALA A 55 -4.72 3.46 5.12
C ALA A 55 -5.52 2.27 4.54
N HIS A 56 -6.85 2.36 4.57
CA HIS A 56 -7.73 1.34 4.01
C HIS A 56 -7.52 1.14 2.50
N SER A 57 -7.47 2.25 1.74
CA SER A 57 -7.22 2.21 0.30
C SER A 57 -5.85 1.60 -0.01
N LEU A 58 -4.81 1.99 0.72
CA LEU A 58 -3.46 1.46 0.53
C LEU A 58 -3.39 -0.05 0.85
N LYS A 59 -4.08 -0.49 1.91
CA LYS A 59 -4.19 -1.92 2.25
C LYS A 59 -4.80 -2.72 1.10
N SER A 60 -5.94 -2.27 0.57
CA SER A 60 -6.61 -2.97 -0.53
C SER A 60 -5.73 -3.02 -1.78
N ASN A 61 -5.09 -1.89 -2.10
CA ASN A 61 -4.19 -1.80 -3.25
C ASN A 61 -3.03 -2.79 -3.10
N ALA A 62 -2.35 -2.78 -1.95
CA ALA A 62 -1.25 -3.70 -1.65
C ALA A 62 -1.65 -5.18 -1.69
N ALA A 63 -2.82 -5.54 -1.14
CA ALA A 63 -3.30 -6.92 -1.13
C ALA A 63 -3.55 -7.47 -2.54
N THR A 64 -4.04 -6.64 -3.46
CA THR A 64 -4.29 -7.02 -4.86
C THR A 64 -3.03 -7.52 -5.56
N PHE A 65 -1.88 -6.90 -5.30
CA PHE A 65 -0.60 -7.28 -5.91
C PHE A 65 0.18 -8.33 -5.10
N GLY A 66 -0.36 -8.82 -3.98
CA GLY A 66 0.38 -9.71 -3.09
C GLY A 66 1.44 -9.00 -2.26
N ALA A 67 1.38 -7.66 -2.11
CA ALA A 67 2.24 -6.89 -1.22
C ALA A 67 1.82 -7.03 0.25
N LEU A 68 1.82 -8.26 0.77
CA LEU A 68 1.20 -8.63 2.06
C LEU A 68 1.80 -7.87 3.24
N GLY A 69 3.11 -7.59 3.21
CA GLY A 69 3.77 -6.79 4.25
C GLY A 69 3.26 -5.35 4.32
N VAL A 70 3.04 -4.72 3.15
CA VAL A 70 2.45 -3.38 3.05
C VAL A 70 0.99 -3.40 3.51
N ALA A 71 0.24 -4.44 3.14
CA ALA A 71 -1.16 -4.59 3.53
C ALA A 71 -1.33 -4.70 5.06
N GLU A 72 -0.49 -5.49 5.74
CA GLU A 72 -0.56 -5.60 7.21
C GLU A 72 -0.14 -4.30 7.92
N LEU A 73 0.91 -3.62 7.45
CA LEU A 73 1.29 -2.31 8.01
C LEU A 73 0.19 -1.26 7.81
N ALA A 74 -0.45 -1.24 6.63
CA ALA A 74 -1.56 -0.34 6.35
C ALA A 74 -2.78 -0.65 7.23
N LYS A 75 -3.05 -1.92 7.54
CA LYS A 75 -4.11 -2.36 8.46
C LYS A 75 -3.84 -1.93 9.91
N GLU A 76 -2.59 -1.98 10.38
CA GLU A 76 -2.21 -1.42 11.67
C GLU A 76 -2.52 0.07 11.74
N LEU A 77 -2.13 0.83 10.70
CA LEU A 77 -2.42 2.27 10.61
C LEU A 77 -3.92 2.56 10.52
N GLU A 78 -4.67 1.80 9.73
CA GLU A 78 -6.13 1.89 9.66
C GLU A 78 -6.76 1.72 11.04
N THR A 79 -6.23 0.80 11.84
CA THR A 79 -6.70 0.54 13.22
C THR A 79 -6.38 1.71 14.14
N LEU A 80 -5.16 2.26 14.08
CA LEU A 80 -4.79 3.46 14.84
C LEU A 80 -5.65 4.67 14.47
N GLY A 81 -5.96 4.86 13.19
CA GLY A 81 -6.89 5.88 12.72
C GLY A 81 -8.29 5.68 13.29
N ARG A 82 -8.83 4.44 13.24
CA ARG A 82 -10.14 4.10 13.82
C ARG A 82 -10.20 4.34 15.33
N GLU A 83 -9.12 4.06 16.05
CA GLU A 83 -9.02 4.28 17.50
C GLU A 83 -8.68 5.74 17.88
N ASN A 84 -8.52 6.62 16.89
CA ASN A 84 -8.11 8.01 17.08
C ASN A 84 -6.75 8.17 17.79
N ARG A 85 -5.84 7.20 17.59
CA ARG A 85 -4.51 7.12 18.20
C ARG A 85 -3.40 7.51 17.23
N LEU A 86 -3.59 8.63 16.53
CA LEU A 86 -2.67 9.08 15.49
C LEU A 86 -1.26 9.40 16.03
N THR A 87 -1.14 9.78 17.30
CA THR A 87 0.16 10.00 17.97
C THR A 87 1.08 8.79 17.90
N ASP A 88 0.51 7.57 17.86
CA ASP A 88 1.27 6.32 17.83
C ASP A 88 1.63 5.89 16.39
N ALA A 89 1.06 6.57 15.37
CA ALA A 89 1.16 6.18 13.97
C ALA A 89 2.45 6.65 13.28
N GLY A 90 3.18 7.64 13.81
CA GLY A 90 4.33 8.25 13.11
C GLY A 90 5.46 7.28 12.77
N ASN A 91 5.85 6.43 13.73
CA ASN A 91 6.89 5.42 13.50
C ASN A 91 6.41 4.36 12.50
N ARG A 92 5.14 3.93 12.60
CA ARG A 92 4.55 2.95 11.69
C ARG A 92 4.38 3.47 10.28
N LEU A 93 4.05 4.75 10.12
CA LEU A 93 3.96 5.40 8.82
C LEU A 93 5.31 5.49 8.12
N THR A 94 6.40 5.67 8.88
CA THR A 94 7.75 5.65 8.33
C THR A 94 8.12 4.27 7.80
N VAL A 95 7.84 3.22 8.58
CA VAL A 95 8.06 1.81 8.15
C VAL A 95 7.19 1.46 6.93
N LEU A 96 5.93 1.90 6.92
CA LEU A 96 5.03 1.72 5.77
C LEU A 96 5.59 2.38 4.51
N ASP A 97 6.07 3.62 4.59
CA ASP A 97 6.61 4.34 3.44
C ASP A 97 7.83 3.63 2.84
N GLU A 98 8.73 3.11 3.67
CA GLU A 98 9.87 2.29 3.20
C GLU A 98 9.40 0.98 2.54
N ALA A 99 8.43 0.29 3.15
CA ALA A 99 7.86 -0.93 2.58
C ALA A 99 7.16 -0.68 1.24
N VAL A 100 6.41 0.41 1.11
CA VAL A 100 5.77 0.83 -0.15
C VAL A 100 6.81 1.09 -1.23
N LYS A 101 7.88 1.83 -0.92
CA LYS A 101 8.97 2.10 -1.87
C LYS A 101 9.62 0.81 -2.36
N SER A 102 9.88 -0.13 -1.45
CA SER A 102 10.45 -1.44 -1.80
C SER A 102 9.50 -2.26 -2.68
N ALA A 103 8.21 -2.33 -2.32
CA ALA A 103 7.19 -3.04 -3.09
C ALA A 103 7.01 -2.44 -4.50
N CYS A 104 6.98 -1.12 -4.63
CA CYS A 104 6.92 -0.44 -5.93
C CYS A 104 8.16 -0.74 -6.79
N SER A 105 9.34 -0.81 -6.19
CA SER A 105 10.56 -1.17 -6.93
C SER A 105 10.53 -2.60 -7.45
N GLU A 106 10.01 -3.54 -6.66
CA GLU A 106 9.82 -4.94 -7.07
C GLU A 106 8.77 -5.06 -8.18
N LEU A 107 7.61 -4.40 -8.05
CA LEU A 107 6.55 -4.41 -9.06
C LEU A 107 7.03 -3.86 -10.41
N ARG A 108 7.87 -2.83 -10.41
CA ARG A 108 8.49 -2.31 -11.65
C ARG A 108 9.36 -3.35 -12.36
N GLY A 109 10.02 -4.25 -11.61
CA GLY A 109 10.83 -5.32 -12.17
C GLY A 109 10.02 -6.48 -12.73
N LEU A 110 8.76 -6.63 -12.30
CA LEU A 110 7.83 -7.67 -12.78
C LEU A 110 7.05 -7.24 -14.03
N LYS A 111 7.00 -5.93 -14.31
CA LYS A 111 6.45 -5.40 -15.56
C LYS A 111 7.23 -5.98 -16.74
N SER A 112 6.53 -6.68 -17.64
CA SER A 112 7.08 -7.34 -18.84
C SER A 112 6.68 -6.60 -20.10
#